data_AF-A0A3B4GQV7-F1
#
_entry.id   AF-A0A3B4GQV7-F1
#
_cell.length_a   1.000
_cell.length_b   1.000
_cell.length_c   1.000
_cell.angle_alpha   90.00
_cell.angle_beta   90.00
_cell.angle_gamma   90.00
#
_symmetry.space_group_name_H-M   'P 1'
#
loop_
_entity.id
_entity.type
_entity.pdbx_description
1 polymer ?
#
loop_
_entity_poly.entity_id
_entity_poly.type
_entity_poly.pdbx_seq_one_letter_code
_entity_poly.pdbx_strand_id
1 'polypeptide(L)'
;MVSFLSGLGKSTLINSLFLTDLYKDRKVLNAEERISRTVAIIKHTVGIEEKGVKLRLTIIDTPGFGDAVNNTERHIDDYIDQQFEQYFRDESGLNRRNIQDNRVHCCLYFISPFGHGLRPLDVDCMRALHEKVNIIPVLAKADSLTPAEVCRKKMKVTEIKQFGINIYQFPECDSDEDEDFKTQEQILKNSIPFAVIGSNVQVESKGRKFRGRVYPWGVVEGITPKYILYFLLLRNMLVRTHMQDLKDVTREIHYENYRAQCIQNMTRMVVLERKRRWVELRKMQEVLERIQEQMQHSHRGGC
;
A
#
# COMPACT_ATOMS: atom_id res chain seq x y z
N MET A 1 2.23 4.56 4.09
CA MET A 1 2.84 4.44 2.75
C MET A 1 3.75 3.22 2.71
N VAL A 2 3.47 2.24 1.84
CA VAL A 2 4.29 1.02 1.68
C VAL A 2 5.06 1.10 0.36
N SER A 3 6.36 0.79 0.36
CA SER A 3 7.23 0.96 -0.82
C SER A 3 7.89 -0.34 -1.28
N PHE A 4 7.61 -0.79 -2.50
CA PHE A 4 8.07 -2.09 -3.02
C PHE A 4 9.47 -2.05 -3.67
N LEU A 5 10.18 -3.19 -3.59
CA LEU A 5 11.47 -3.57 -4.21
C LEU A 5 12.80 -3.06 -3.59
N SER A 6 13.72 -3.99 -3.35
CA SER A 6 15.08 -3.74 -2.85
C SER A 6 15.91 -2.87 -3.81
N GLY A 7 16.85 -2.08 -3.30
CA GLY A 7 17.88 -1.43 -4.12
C GLY A 7 17.44 -0.31 -5.08
N LEU A 8 16.16 0.05 -5.13
CA LEU A 8 15.63 1.11 -6.02
C LEU A 8 15.70 2.54 -5.45
N GLY A 9 16.29 2.73 -4.27
CA GLY A 9 16.46 4.05 -3.66
C GLY A 9 15.25 4.54 -2.85
N LYS A 10 14.48 3.61 -2.26
CA LYS A 10 13.27 3.90 -1.47
C LYS A 10 13.52 4.87 -0.30
N SER A 11 14.49 4.55 0.57
CA SER A 11 14.85 5.39 1.71
C SER A 11 15.38 6.77 1.26
N THR A 12 16.12 6.82 0.14
CA THR A 12 16.59 8.06 -0.48
C THR A 12 15.42 8.92 -0.98
N LEU A 13 14.44 8.31 -1.65
CA LEU A 13 13.25 9.03 -2.10
C LEU A 13 12.44 9.54 -0.90
N ILE A 14 12.27 8.74 0.14
CA ILE A 14 11.54 9.12 1.36
C ILE A 14 12.17 10.35 2.01
N ASN A 15 13.49 10.36 2.19
CA ASN A 15 14.22 11.53 2.73
C ASN A 15 14.12 12.75 1.83
N SER A 16 14.08 12.52 0.51
CA SER A 16 13.87 13.59 -0.47
C SER A 16 12.46 14.16 -0.36
N LEU A 17 11.42 13.31 -0.32
CA LEU A 17 10.00 13.70 -0.34
C LEU A 17 9.62 14.57 0.85
N PHE A 18 10.11 14.24 2.04
CA PHE A 18 9.77 14.97 3.26
C PHE A 18 10.77 16.07 3.61
N LEU A 19 11.88 16.19 2.87
CA LEU A 19 12.99 17.11 3.15
C LEU A 19 13.58 16.99 4.57
N THR A 20 13.07 16.06 5.37
CA THR A 20 13.54 15.70 6.70
C THR A 20 14.55 14.57 6.56
N ASP A 21 15.70 14.70 7.22
CA ASP A 21 16.62 13.58 7.38
C ASP A 21 16.02 12.62 8.41
N LEU A 22 15.18 11.70 7.96
CA LEU A 22 14.53 10.70 8.82
C LEU A 22 15.51 9.62 9.34
N TYR A 23 16.74 9.63 8.84
CA TYR A 23 17.80 8.67 9.17
C TYR A 23 19.09 9.37 9.63
N LYS A 24 19.02 10.48 10.36
CA LYS A 24 20.22 11.17 10.91
C LYS A 24 21.13 10.25 11.73
N ASP A 25 20.53 9.25 12.41
CA ASP A 25 21.25 8.32 13.28
C ASP A 25 21.68 7.02 12.59
N ARG A 26 21.48 6.88 11.26
CA ARG A 26 22.13 5.79 10.53
C ARG A 26 23.61 6.11 10.41
N LYS A 27 24.42 5.50 11.29
CA LYS A 27 25.83 5.26 10.98
C LYS A 27 25.89 4.67 9.57
N VAL A 28 26.71 5.26 8.69
CA VAL A 28 26.98 4.65 7.39
C VAL A 28 27.79 3.40 7.67
N LEU A 29 27.08 2.30 7.83
CA LEU A 29 27.67 0.99 8.07
C LEU A 29 28.47 0.55 6.83
N ASN A 30 29.52 -0.24 7.05
CA ASN A 30 30.44 -0.71 6.01
C ASN A 30 29.69 -1.49 4.90
N ALA A 31 30.31 -1.67 3.73
CA ALA A 31 29.67 -2.32 2.57
C ALA A 31 29.08 -3.71 2.88
N GLU A 32 29.64 -4.43 3.86
CA GLU A 32 29.17 -5.73 4.35
C GLU A 32 27.92 -5.61 5.24
N GLU A 33 27.77 -4.52 6.00
CA GLU A 33 26.60 -4.23 6.83
C GLU A 33 25.50 -3.45 6.06
N ARG A 34 25.84 -2.81 4.92
CA ARG A 34 24.84 -2.34 3.93
C ARG A 34 23.99 -3.48 3.38
N ILE A 35 24.47 -4.73 3.50
CA ILE A 35 23.78 -5.98 3.14
C ILE A 35 22.84 -6.43 4.27
N SER A 36 22.79 -5.75 5.43
CA SER A 36 21.65 -5.84 6.35
C SER A 36 20.46 -5.12 5.71
N ARG A 37 19.99 -5.71 4.60
CA ARG A 37 18.67 -5.58 4.03
C ARG A 37 17.69 -5.44 5.19
N THR A 38 16.78 -4.48 5.11
CA THR A 38 15.64 -4.41 6.02
C THR A 38 15.02 -5.81 6.04
N VAL A 39 15.23 -6.58 7.11
CA VAL A 39 14.72 -7.97 7.24
C VAL A 39 13.28 -7.93 7.75
N ALA A 40 12.91 -6.85 8.44
CA ALA A 40 11.60 -6.63 9.02
C ALA A 40 10.97 -5.34 8.47
N ILE A 41 9.64 -5.26 8.54
CA ILE A 41 8.86 -4.06 8.22
C ILE A 41 9.11 -3.01 9.31
N ILE A 42 9.63 -1.84 8.93
CA ILE A 42 9.95 -0.75 9.87
C ILE A 42 8.95 0.40 9.69
N LYS A 43 8.36 0.84 10.81
CA LYS A 43 7.45 2.00 10.87
C LYS A 43 8.22 3.25 11.29
N HIS A 44 8.13 4.30 10.48
CA HIS A 44 8.65 5.63 10.79
C HIS A 44 7.50 6.63 10.84
N THR A 45 7.30 7.26 11.99
CA THR A 45 6.25 8.27 12.17
C THR A 45 6.88 9.65 12.20
N VAL A 46 6.35 10.56 11.38
CA VAL A 46 6.86 11.93 11.20
C VAL A 46 5.73 12.91 11.43
N GLY A 47 5.93 13.88 12.31
CA GLY A 47 5.06 15.04 12.42
C GLY A 47 5.48 16.10 11.41
N ILE A 48 4.58 16.50 10.52
CA ILE A 48 4.78 17.55 9.53
C ILE A 48 3.77 18.66 9.82
N GLU A 49 4.18 19.91 9.76
CA GLU A 49 3.28 21.05 9.87
C GLU A 49 3.23 21.77 8.53
N GLU A 50 2.08 21.73 7.84
CA GLU A 50 1.86 22.49 6.60
C GLU A 50 0.72 23.48 6.80
N LYS A 51 0.96 24.78 6.53
CA LYS A 51 -0.04 25.88 6.61
C LYS A 51 -0.83 25.91 7.93
N GLY A 52 -0.20 25.54 9.05
CA GLY A 52 -0.83 25.52 10.38
C GLY A 52 -1.58 24.22 10.73
N VAL A 53 -1.63 23.24 9.82
CA VAL A 53 -2.19 21.91 10.09
C VAL A 53 -1.07 20.94 10.44
N LYS A 54 -1.16 20.32 11.62
CA LYS A 54 -0.24 19.26 12.07
C LYS A 54 -0.68 17.92 11.52
N LEU A 55 0.09 17.39 10.59
CA LEU A 55 -0.10 16.09 9.96
C LEU A 55 0.84 15.07 10.61
N ARG A 56 0.32 13.89 10.90
CA ARG A 56 1.11 12.74 11.37
C ARG A 56 1.19 11.73 10.26
N LEU A 57 2.36 11.63 9.65
CA LEU A 57 2.62 10.72 8.55
C LEU A 57 3.34 9.47 9.05
N THR A 58 2.79 8.30 8.75
CA THR A 58 3.44 7.01 9.03
C THR A 58 3.93 6.38 7.72
N ILE A 59 5.24 6.22 7.62
CA ILE A 59 5.94 5.58 6.50
C ILE A 59 6.30 4.17 6.94
N ILE A 60 5.99 3.21 6.09
CA ILE A 60 6.21 1.78 6.35
C ILE A 60 7.23 1.33 5.33
N ASP A 61 8.48 1.16 5.77
CA ASP A 61 9.53 0.60 4.92
C ASP A 61 9.42 -0.92 4.95
N THR A 62 9.26 -1.51 3.78
CA THR A 62 9.15 -2.96 3.63
C THR A 62 10.48 -3.56 3.18
N PRO A 63 10.77 -4.80 3.62
CA PRO A 63 11.92 -5.55 3.14
C PRO A 63 11.93 -5.61 1.61
N GLY A 64 13.12 -5.64 1.04
CA GLY A 64 13.32 -5.70 -0.39
C GLY A 64 12.77 -7.00 -0.99
N PHE A 65 11.66 -6.91 -1.73
CA PHE A 65 11.07 -8.03 -2.45
C PHE A 65 11.84 -8.34 -3.75
N GLY A 66 11.95 -9.63 -4.11
CA GLY A 66 12.60 -10.10 -5.34
C GLY A 66 14.10 -10.44 -5.22
N ASP A 67 14.67 -10.37 -4.02
CA ASP A 67 16.08 -10.74 -3.75
C ASP A 67 16.24 -12.23 -3.38
N ALA A 68 15.15 -12.92 -3.01
CA ALA A 68 15.17 -14.33 -2.64
C ALA A 68 14.96 -15.25 -3.86
N VAL A 69 15.46 -16.48 -3.77
CA VAL A 69 15.22 -17.52 -4.80
C VAL A 69 13.74 -17.92 -4.82
N ASN A 70 13.11 -17.97 -3.64
CA ASN A 70 11.68 -18.17 -3.50
C ASN A 70 11.02 -16.86 -3.02
N ASN A 71 10.20 -16.23 -3.87
CA ASN A 71 9.50 -14.98 -3.56
C ASN A 71 7.99 -15.20 -3.33
N THR A 72 7.59 -16.41 -2.94
CA THR A 72 6.18 -16.73 -2.65
C THR A 72 5.66 -16.13 -1.36
N GLU A 73 6.55 -15.72 -0.45
CA GLU A 73 6.15 -15.19 0.86
C GLU A 73 5.59 -13.77 0.73
N ARG A 74 4.28 -13.65 0.99
CA ARG A 74 3.51 -12.40 0.85
C ARG A 74 3.46 -11.61 2.16
N HIS A 75 4.61 -11.38 2.80
CA HIS A 75 4.72 -10.67 4.09
C HIS A 75 3.99 -9.32 4.15
N ILE A 76 3.80 -8.65 3.02
CA ILE A 76 3.15 -7.34 2.94
C ILE A 76 1.62 -7.47 2.91
N ASP A 77 1.12 -8.53 2.30
CA ASP A 77 -0.31 -8.83 2.25
C ASP A 77 -0.83 -9.11 3.67
N ASP A 78 -0.13 -9.99 4.38
CA ASP A 78 -0.41 -10.33 5.78
C ASP A 78 -0.34 -9.10 6.69
N TYR A 79 0.62 -8.20 6.43
CA TYR A 79 0.77 -6.98 7.21
C TYR A 79 -0.41 -6.01 7.01
N ILE A 80 -0.90 -5.85 5.76
CA ILE A 80 -2.06 -5.00 5.46
C ILE A 80 -3.30 -5.59 6.12
N ASP A 81 -3.51 -6.90 6.00
CA ASP A 81 -4.62 -7.60 6.64
C ASP A 81 -4.58 -7.45 8.15
N GLN A 82 -3.40 -7.55 8.78
CA GLN A 82 -3.24 -7.32 10.20
C GLN A 82 -3.62 -5.88 10.61
N GLN A 83 -3.30 -4.87 9.79
CA GLN A 83 -3.72 -3.49 10.10
C GLN A 83 -5.25 -3.33 9.96
N PHE A 84 -5.88 -3.97 8.98
CA PHE A 84 -7.33 -3.97 8.85
C PHE A 84 -8.03 -4.73 9.97
N GLU A 85 -7.48 -5.87 10.37
CA GLU A 85 -8.01 -6.65 11.48
C GLU A 85 -7.93 -5.89 12.80
N GLN A 86 -6.80 -5.24 13.08
CA GLN A 86 -6.65 -4.41 14.28
C GLN A 86 -7.69 -3.30 14.30
N TYR A 87 -7.87 -2.59 13.19
CA TYR A 87 -8.88 -1.53 13.09
C TYR A 87 -10.31 -2.08 13.25
N PHE A 88 -10.60 -3.23 12.65
CA PHE A 88 -11.91 -3.88 12.77
C PHE A 88 -12.22 -4.33 14.20
N ARG A 89 -11.22 -4.86 14.93
CA ARG A 89 -11.35 -5.22 16.35
C ARG A 89 -11.62 -3.98 17.21
N ASP A 90 -10.90 -2.89 16.96
CA ASP A 90 -11.06 -1.63 17.70
C ASP A 90 -12.43 -0.97 17.41
N GLU A 91 -12.92 -1.07 16.17
CA GLU A 91 -14.27 -0.63 15.79
C GLU A 91 -15.37 -1.50 16.42
N SER A 92 -15.17 -2.82 16.45
CA SER A 92 -16.12 -3.78 17.02
C SER A 92 -16.13 -3.76 18.55
N GLY A 93 -15.07 -3.28 19.18
CA GLY A 93 -14.91 -3.19 20.63
C GLY A 93 -15.91 -2.25 21.31
N LEU A 94 -15.93 -2.32 22.64
CA LEU A 94 -16.81 -1.50 23.50
C LEU A 94 -16.32 -0.04 23.59
N ASN A 95 -15.01 0.20 23.55
CA ASN A 95 -14.40 1.53 23.69
C ASN A 95 -14.07 2.16 22.34
N ARG A 96 -15.05 2.79 21.69
CA ARG A 96 -14.92 3.38 20.34
C ARG A 96 -14.44 4.83 20.29
N ARG A 97 -14.10 5.44 21.44
CA ARG A 97 -13.91 6.90 21.52
C ARG A 97 -12.58 7.42 20.96
N ASN A 98 -11.54 6.58 20.87
CA ASN A 98 -10.20 7.02 20.42
C ASN A 98 -9.50 5.95 19.57
N ILE A 99 -10.14 5.58 18.45
CA ILE A 99 -9.56 4.61 17.50
C ILE A 99 -8.43 5.30 16.73
N GLN A 100 -7.24 4.70 16.74
CA GLN A 100 -6.11 5.19 15.95
C GLN A 100 -6.13 4.54 14.56
N ASP A 101 -6.11 5.36 13.52
CA ASP A 101 -6.05 4.86 12.15
C ASP A 101 -4.60 4.48 11.77
N ASN A 102 -4.31 3.18 11.84
CA ASN A 102 -3.03 2.60 11.42
C ASN A 102 -3.10 1.93 10.04
N ARG A 103 -4.21 2.09 9.30
CA ARG A 103 -4.41 1.46 7.99
C ARG A 103 -3.46 2.06 6.95
N VAL A 104 -3.17 1.28 5.93
CA VAL A 104 -2.30 1.72 4.83
C VAL A 104 -3.15 2.45 3.78
N HIS A 105 -3.02 3.77 3.69
CA HIS A 105 -3.82 4.57 2.76
C HIS A 105 -3.33 4.53 1.30
N CYS A 106 -2.03 4.30 1.12
CA CYS A 106 -1.39 4.31 -0.20
C CYS A 106 -0.13 3.43 -0.21
N CYS A 107 0.05 2.74 -1.33
CA CYS A 107 1.23 1.95 -1.66
C CYS A 107 1.95 2.58 -2.87
N LEU A 108 3.19 3.04 -2.65
CA LEU A 108 4.06 3.44 -3.75
C LEU A 108 4.76 2.22 -4.31
N TYR A 109 4.34 1.78 -5.49
CA TYR A 109 4.96 0.63 -6.14
C TYR A 109 6.10 1.08 -7.04
N PHE A 110 7.34 0.82 -6.62
CA PHE A 110 8.51 1.17 -7.43
C PHE A 110 8.68 0.13 -8.53
N ILE A 111 8.73 0.59 -9.77
CA ILE A 111 9.01 -0.23 -10.94
C ILE A 111 10.49 -0.05 -11.27
N SER A 112 11.18 -1.18 -11.47
CA SER A 112 12.57 -1.16 -11.92
C SER A 112 12.69 -0.47 -13.29
N PRO A 113 13.67 0.43 -13.47
CA PRO A 113 13.93 1.02 -14.78
C PRO A 113 14.51 -0.02 -15.76
N PHE A 114 15.11 -1.09 -15.23
CA PHE A 114 15.73 -2.12 -16.03
C PHE A 114 14.68 -3.08 -16.60
N GLY A 115 14.74 -3.32 -17.90
CA GLY A 115 13.89 -4.27 -18.61
C GLY A 115 12.82 -3.61 -19.49
N HIS A 116 12.26 -4.39 -20.41
CA HIS A 116 11.32 -3.86 -21.40
C HIS A 116 9.89 -3.74 -20.88
N GLY A 117 9.42 -4.63 -20.01
CA GLY A 117 8.04 -4.66 -19.50
C GLY A 117 7.99 -4.68 -17.97
N LEU A 118 6.82 -5.09 -17.43
CA LEU A 118 6.67 -5.46 -16.03
C LEU A 118 7.16 -6.89 -15.84
N ARG A 119 7.79 -7.16 -14.71
CA ARG A 119 8.19 -8.53 -14.40
C ARG A 119 6.96 -9.32 -13.97
N PRO A 120 6.86 -10.63 -14.28
CA PRO A 120 5.73 -11.45 -13.83
C PRO A 120 5.51 -11.37 -12.31
N LEU A 121 6.62 -11.34 -11.56
CA LEU A 121 6.62 -11.13 -10.12
C LEU A 121 5.94 -9.82 -9.70
N ASP A 122 6.16 -8.74 -10.46
CA ASP A 122 5.54 -7.45 -10.17
C ASP A 122 4.02 -7.49 -10.43
N VAL A 123 3.60 -8.19 -11.50
CA VAL A 123 2.20 -8.41 -11.86
C VAL A 123 1.46 -9.21 -10.78
N ASP A 124 2.06 -10.30 -10.29
CA ASP A 124 1.46 -11.13 -9.25
C ASP A 124 1.29 -10.37 -7.92
N CYS A 125 2.28 -9.56 -7.54
CA CYS A 125 2.17 -8.71 -6.37
C CYS A 125 1.12 -7.61 -6.51
N MET A 126 1.12 -6.90 -7.64
CA MET A 126 0.11 -5.87 -7.89
C MET A 126 -1.30 -6.47 -7.91
N ARG A 127 -1.46 -7.67 -8.48
CA ARG A 127 -2.73 -8.41 -8.45
C ARG A 127 -3.16 -8.82 -7.04
N ALA A 128 -2.24 -9.15 -6.14
CA ALA A 128 -2.61 -9.40 -4.74
C ALA A 128 -3.01 -8.12 -3.99
N LEU A 129 -2.36 -6.99 -4.30
CA LEU A 129 -2.46 -5.76 -3.50
C LEU A 129 -3.58 -4.81 -3.96
N HIS A 130 -3.95 -4.84 -5.24
CA HIS A 130 -4.86 -3.84 -5.82
C HIS A 130 -6.26 -3.81 -5.18
N GLU A 131 -6.72 -4.93 -4.62
CA GLU A 131 -8.01 -5.00 -3.90
C GLU A 131 -7.93 -4.40 -2.50
N LYS A 132 -6.74 -4.32 -1.90
CA LYS A 132 -6.53 -3.98 -0.49
C LYS A 132 -5.95 -2.58 -0.28
N VAL A 133 -5.23 -2.03 -1.25
CA VAL A 133 -4.57 -0.72 -1.11
C VAL A 133 -4.51 0.04 -2.43
N ASN A 134 -4.58 1.37 -2.33
CA ASN A 134 -4.35 2.27 -3.44
C ASN A 134 -2.91 2.18 -3.95
N ILE A 135 -2.73 1.60 -5.14
CA ILE A 135 -1.41 1.45 -5.77
C ILE A 135 -1.10 2.66 -6.64
N ILE A 136 0.02 3.33 -6.36
CA ILE A 136 0.60 4.37 -7.21
C ILE A 136 1.91 3.84 -7.82
N PRO A 137 1.96 3.58 -9.14
CA PRO A 137 3.18 3.11 -9.78
C PRO A 137 4.17 4.26 -9.98
N VAL A 138 5.41 4.02 -9.58
CA VAL A 138 6.52 4.97 -9.60
C VAL A 138 7.71 4.34 -10.31
N LEU A 139 8.20 4.97 -11.38
CA LEU A 139 9.41 4.52 -12.07
C LEU A 139 10.64 5.02 -11.30
N ALA A 140 11.39 4.09 -10.71
CA ALA A 140 12.56 4.38 -9.91
C ALA A 140 13.80 4.67 -10.76
N LYS A 141 14.76 5.42 -10.20
CA LYS A 141 16.06 5.74 -10.84
C LYS A 141 15.89 6.16 -12.30
N ALA A 142 14.97 7.09 -12.55
CA ALA A 142 14.66 7.56 -13.90
C ALA A 142 15.87 8.24 -14.59
N ASP A 143 16.88 8.63 -13.82
CA ASP A 143 18.19 9.12 -14.30
C ASP A 143 18.99 8.06 -15.07
N SER A 144 18.63 6.77 -14.95
CA SER A 144 19.26 5.69 -15.71
C SER A 144 18.68 5.53 -17.13
N LEU A 145 17.60 6.25 -17.46
CA LEU A 145 16.88 6.14 -18.73
C LEU A 145 16.91 7.47 -19.47
N THR A 146 17.02 7.41 -20.79
CA THR A 146 16.83 8.57 -21.67
C THR A 146 15.36 9.01 -21.69
N PRO A 147 15.05 10.27 -22.03
CA PRO A 147 13.66 10.73 -22.11
C PRO A 147 12.78 9.91 -23.06
N ALA A 148 13.35 9.40 -24.16
CA ALA A 148 12.67 8.54 -25.12
C ALA A 148 12.36 7.16 -24.52
N GLU A 149 13.28 6.59 -23.75
CA GLU A 149 13.08 5.31 -23.05
C GLU A 149 12.05 5.43 -21.94
N VAL A 150 12.04 6.54 -21.19
CA VAL A 150 11.01 6.81 -20.19
C VAL A 150 9.63 6.83 -20.83
N CYS A 151 9.46 7.53 -21.97
CA CYS A 151 8.20 7.56 -22.70
C CYS A 151 7.74 6.15 -23.11
N ARG A 152 8.65 5.36 -23.71
CA ARG A 152 8.37 3.97 -24.10
C ARG A 152 8.01 3.10 -22.90
N LYS A 153 8.70 3.26 -21.77
CA LYS A 153 8.43 2.50 -20.54
C LYS A 153 7.08 2.90 -19.93
N LYS A 154 6.73 4.19 -19.93
CA LYS A 154 5.41 4.67 -19.49
C LYS A 154 4.28 4.02 -20.28
N MET A 155 4.39 3.98 -21.61
CA MET A 155 3.40 3.31 -22.47
C MET A 155 3.25 1.82 -22.15
N LYS A 156 4.35 1.12 -21.85
CA LYS A 156 4.27 -0.28 -21.45
C LYS A 156 3.70 -0.48 -20.05
N VAL A 157 3.92 0.46 -19.14
CA VAL A 157 3.31 0.42 -17.81
C VAL A 157 1.81 0.73 -17.87
N THR A 158 1.33 1.50 -18.86
CA THR A 158 -0.13 1.66 -19.05
C THR A 158 -0.83 0.37 -19.48
N GLU A 159 -0.09 -0.63 -19.98
CA GLU A 159 -0.62 -1.98 -20.26
C GLU A 159 -1.03 -2.74 -18.97
N ILE A 160 -0.72 -2.23 -17.76
CA ILE A 160 -1.22 -2.78 -16.48
C ILE A 160 -2.74 -2.98 -16.49
N LYS A 161 -3.48 -2.08 -17.13
CA LYS A 161 -4.93 -2.18 -17.22
C LYS A 161 -5.39 -3.44 -17.96
N GLN A 162 -4.61 -3.93 -18.92
CA GLN A 162 -4.90 -5.17 -19.65
C GLN A 162 -4.77 -6.42 -18.77
N PHE A 163 -3.95 -6.36 -17.72
CA PHE A 163 -3.78 -7.46 -16.76
C PHE A 163 -4.87 -7.51 -15.68
N GLY A 164 -5.87 -6.61 -15.74
CA GLY A 164 -6.95 -6.51 -14.76
C GLY A 164 -6.52 -5.90 -13.42
N ILE A 165 -5.43 -5.14 -13.39
CA ILE A 165 -4.92 -4.51 -12.17
C ILE A 165 -5.44 -3.07 -12.10
N ASN A 166 -6.19 -2.78 -11.06
CA ASN A 166 -6.67 -1.42 -10.78
C ASN A 166 -5.60 -0.63 -10.03
N ILE A 167 -5.03 0.36 -10.70
CA ILE A 167 -4.21 1.39 -10.06
C ILE A 167 -5.11 2.51 -9.52
N TYR A 168 -4.60 3.27 -8.56
CA TYR A 168 -5.30 4.45 -8.07
C TYR A 168 -5.62 5.39 -9.24
N GLN A 169 -6.91 5.68 -9.40
CA GLN A 169 -7.41 6.65 -10.37
C GLN A 169 -7.78 7.90 -9.60
N PHE A 170 -7.32 9.03 -10.12
CA PHE A 170 -7.74 10.33 -9.62
C PHE A 170 -9.25 10.49 -9.83
N PRO A 171 -9.99 11.07 -8.86
CA PRO A 171 -11.39 11.44 -9.03
C PRO A 171 -11.62 12.22 -10.32
N GLU A 172 -12.85 12.24 -10.84
CA GLU A 172 -13.19 13.16 -11.93
C GLU A 172 -13.42 14.54 -11.33
N CYS A 173 -12.81 15.59 -11.89
CA CYS A 173 -13.08 16.96 -11.45
C CYS A 173 -14.56 17.27 -11.69
N ASP A 174 -15.21 17.93 -10.73
CA ASP A 174 -16.55 18.44 -10.95
C ASP A 174 -16.57 19.50 -12.06
N SER A 175 -17.70 19.61 -12.78
CA SER A 175 -17.84 20.55 -13.89
C SER A 175 -17.61 22.01 -13.50
N ASP A 176 -17.78 22.31 -12.21
CA ASP A 176 -17.81 23.66 -11.65
C ASP A 176 -16.43 24.13 -11.18
N GLU A 177 -15.39 23.28 -11.26
CA GLU A 177 -14.03 23.64 -10.89
C GLU A 177 -13.29 24.44 -11.96
N ASP A 178 -12.32 25.24 -11.51
CA ASP A 178 -11.50 26.12 -12.34
C ASP A 178 -10.80 25.34 -13.47
N GLU A 179 -10.77 25.92 -14.68
CA GLU A 179 -10.08 25.35 -15.85
C GLU A 179 -8.58 25.08 -15.58
N ASP A 180 -7.96 25.93 -14.76
CA ASP A 180 -6.57 25.75 -14.31
C ASP A 180 -6.40 24.51 -13.44
N PHE A 181 -7.38 24.22 -12.56
CA PHE A 181 -7.37 23.04 -11.71
C PHE A 181 -7.57 21.76 -12.52
N LYS A 182 -8.55 21.77 -13.44
CA LYS A 182 -8.79 20.67 -14.40
C LYS A 182 -7.55 20.37 -15.23
N THR A 183 -6.86 21.41 -15.71
CA THR A 183 -5.63 21.28 -16.48
C THR A 183 -4.50 20.66 -15.64
N GLN A 184 -4.34 21.10 -14.38
CA GLN A 184 -3.36 20.53 -13.46
C GLN A 184 -3.64 19.05 -13.20
N GLU A 185 -4.89 18.68 -12.93
CA GLU A 185 -5.25 17.31 -12.66
C GLU A 185 -5.05 16.40 -13.88
N GLN A 186 -5.36 16.90 -15.07
CA GLN A 186 -5.10 16.16 -16.30
C GLN A 186 -3.60 15.94 -16.53
N ILE A 187 -2.77 16.92 -16.17
CA ILE A 187 -1.31 16.75 -16.17
C ILE A 187 -0.88 15.68 -15.16
N LEU A 188 -1.49 15.63 -13.96
CA LEU A 188 -1.22 14.57 -12.98
C LEU A 188 -1.62 13.19 -13.50
N LYS A 189 -2.83 13.05 -14.06
CA LYS A 189 -3.34 11.81 -14.67
C LYS A 189 -2.39 11.29 -15.75
N ASN A 190 -1.97 12.16 -16.66
CA ASN A 190 -1.04 11.83 -17.75
C ASN A 190 0.41 11.58 -17.27
N SER A 191 0.74 11.98 -16.04
CA SER A 191 2.08 11.82 -15.49
C SER A 191 2.34 10.42 -14.94
N ILE A 192 1.29 9.62 -14.65
CA ILE A 192 1.41 8.25 -14.15
C ILE A 192 1.92 7.31 -15.27
N PRO A 193 2.93 6.47 -15.00
CA PRO A 193 3.68 6.33 -13.74
C PRO A 193 4.68 7.47 -13.52
N PHE A 194 4.81 7.94 -12.27
CA PHE A 194 5.73 9.04 -11.93
C PHE A 194 7.19 8.61 -12.08
N ALA A 195 7.95 9.31 -12.91
CA ALA A 195 9.38 9.07 -13.06
C ALA A 195 10.14 9.89 -12.01
N VAL A 196 10.71 9.22 -11.01
CA VAL A 196 11.34 9.87 -9.86
C VAL A 196 12.84 9.63 -9.80
N ILE A 197 13.53 10.66 -9.31
CA ILE A 197 14.96 10.63 -9.03
C ILE A 197 15.12 11.04 -7.56
N GLY A 198 15.63 10.13 -6.73
CA GLY A 198 15.95 10.43 -5.34
C GLY A 198 17.40 10.89 -5.21
N SER A 199 17.64 11.99 -4.51
CA SER A 199 18.99 12.39 -4.08
C SER A 199 19.03 12.77 -2.60
N ASN A 200 20.07 12.30 -1.91
CA ASN A 200 20.43 12.72 -0.55
C ASN A 200 21.53 13.80 -0.54
N VAL A 201 22.22 14.02 -1.66
CA VAL A 201 23.37 14.93 -1.73
C VAL A 201 22.88 16.31 -2.16
N GLN A 202 23.21 17.32 -1.35
CA GLN A 202 23.06 18.71 -1.74
C GLN A 202 24.25 19.11 -2.61
N VAL A 203 23.95 19.63 -3.80
CA VAL A 203 24.92 20.12 -4.77
C VAL A 203 24.66 21.60 -4.96
N GLU A 204 25.73 22.38 -5.05
CA GLU A 204 25.68 23.80 -5.34
C GLU A 204 26.13 24.02 -6.79
N SER A 205 25.24 24.56 -7.61
CA SER A 205 25.53 24.94 -9.00
C SER A 205 24.89 26.29 -9.28
N LYS A 206 25.66 27.21 -9.90
CA LYS A 206 25.21 28.58 -10.24
C LYS A 206 24.62 29.36 -9.05
N GLY A 207 25.19 29.20 -7.85
CA GLY A 207 24.77 29.92 -6.63
C GLY A 207 23.45 29.45 -6.02
N ARG A 208 22.87 28.34 -6.49
CA ARG A 208 21.68 27.71 -5.90
C ARG A 208 22.06 26.34 -5.35
N LYS A 209 21.69 26.09 -4.09
CA LYS A 209 21.80 24.77 -3.46
C LYS A 209 20.55 23.96 -3.75
N PHE A 210 20.71 22.78 -4.35
CA PHE A 210 19.62 21.85 -4.60
C PHE A 210 20.06 20.41 -4.33
N ARG A 211 19.11 19.50 -4.09
CA ARG A 211 19.40 18.07 -3.99
C ARG A 211 19.53 17.48 -5.40
N GLY A 212 20.66 16.86 -5.72
CA GLY A 212 20.97 16.35 -7.05
C GLY A 212 22.00 15.22 -7.01
N ARG A 213 22.15 14.46 -8.10
CA ARG A 213 23.15 13.38 -8.19
C ARG A 213 24.29 13.85 -9.10
N VAL A 214 25.52 13.70 -8.64
CA VAL A 214 26.71 14.08 -9.41
C VAL A 214 27.25 12.85 -10.13
N TYR A 215 27.42 12.96 -11.44
CA TYR A 215 28.09 11.97 -12.27
C TYR A 215 29.35 12.58 -12.91
N PRO A 216 30.33 11.77 -13.34
CA PRO A 216 31.52 12.26 -14.04
C PRO A 216 31.21 13.08 -15.30
N TRP A 217 30.13 12.75 -15.99
CA TRP A 217 29.68 13.43 -17.22
C TRP A 217 28.72 14.61 -16.96
N GLY A 218 28.41 14.92 -15.71
CA GLY A 218 27.55 16.04 -15.37
C GLY A 218 26.76 15.83 -14.09
N VAL A 219 26.18 16.92 -13.61
CA VAL A 219 25.24 16.86 -12.49
C VAL A 219 23.86 16.58 -13.07
N VAL A 220 23.23 15.49 -12.63
CA VAL A 220 21.77 15.35 -12.76
C VAL A 220 21.20 16.30 -11.72
N GLU A 221 21.15 17.56 -12.14
CA GLU A 221 20.30 18.55 -11.54
C GLU A 221 18.88 18.00 -11.66
N GLY A 222 18.05 18.20 -10.64
CA GLY A 222 16.61 18.06 -10.87
C GLY A 222 16.09 18.95 -12.02
N ILE A 223 16.92 19.85 -12.57
CA ILE A 223 16.58 21.04 -13.35
C ILE A 223 16.27 20.75 -14.83
N THR A 224 16.12 19.50 -15.28
CA THR A 224 15.21 19.34 -16.45
C THR A 224 13.80 19.66 -15.94
N PRO A 225 13.10 20.69 -16.44
CA PRO A 225 11.85 21.16 -15.84
C PRO A 225 10.81 20.03 -15.70
N LYS A 226 10.85 19.03 -16.59
CA LYS A 226 9.98 17.85 -16.54
C LYS A 226 10.24 16.94 -15.33
N TYR A 227 11.49 16.68 -14.94
CA TYR A 227 11.79 15.70 -13.87
C TYR A 227 11.66 16.28 -12.45
N ILE A 228 12.04 17.56 -12.23
CA ILE A 228 11.68 18.30 -11.01
C ILE A 228 10.16 18.35 -10.85
N LEU A 229 9.44 18.57 -11.95
CA LEU A 229 7.99 18.61 -11.93
C LEU A 229 7.41 17.27 -11.46
N TYR A 230 7.87 16.12 -11.96
CA TYR A 230 7.33 14.82 -11.51
C TYR A 230 7.56 14.54 -10.02
N PHE A 231 8.72 14.94 -9.47
CA PHE A 231 8.97 14.79 -8.04
C PHE A 231 8.10 15.73 -7.19
N LEU A 232 7.97 17.00 -7.60
CA LEU A 232 7.10 17.96 -6.95
C LEU A 232 5.62 17.59 -7.06
N LEU A 233 5.19 17.07 -8.21
CA LEU A 233 3.85 16.56 -8.45
C LEU A 233 3.53 15.39 -7.53
N LEU A 234 4.43 14.41 -7.40
CA LEU A 234 4.24 13.28 -6.49
C LEU A 234 4.14 13.76 -5.03
N ARG A 235 5.01 14.68 -4.61
CA ARG A 235 4.97 15.23 -3.24
C ARG A 235 3.66 16.01 -2.99
N ASN A 236 3.29 16.90 -3.91
CA ASN A 236 2.07 17.71 -3.77
C ASN A 236 0.83 16.82 -3.77
N MET A 237 0.80 15.78 -4.60
CA MET A 237 -0.28 14.80 -4.64
C MET A 237 -0.42 14.07 -3.29
N LEU A 238 0.68 13.52 -2.77
CA LEU A 238 0.66 12.72 -1.53
C LEU A 238 0.40 13.54 -0.26
N VAL A 239 0.89 14.79 -0.21
CA VAL A 239 0.88 15.60 1.02
C VAL A 239 -0.21 16.68 1.03
N ARG A 240 -0.59 17.21 -0.14
CA ARG A 240 -1.44 18.41 -0.21
C ARG A 240 -2.82 18.14 -0.77
N THR A 241 -2.90 17.57 -1.97
CA THR A 241 -4.16 17.58 -2.73
C THR A 241 -4.96 16.30 -2.55
N HIS A 242 -4.33 15.12 -2.63
CA HIS A 242 -5.04 13.85 -2.72
C HIS A 242 -4.92 12.97 -1.47
N MET A 243 -4.38 13.50 -0.37
CA MET A 243 -4.26 12.73 0.88
C MET A 243 -5.62 12.30 1.42
N GLN A 244 -6.58 13.22 1.42
CA GLN A 244 -7.91 12.96 1.97
C GLN A 244 -8.66 11.95 1.10
N ASP A 245 -8.63 12.13 -0.22
CA ASP A 245 -9.20 11.18 -1.18
C ASP A 245 -8.61 9.76 -1.03
N LEU A 246 -7.28 9.63 -0.93
CA LEU A 246 -6.64 8.33 -0.67
C LEU A 246 -7.17 7.67 0.61
N LYS A 247 -7.45 8.46 1.66
CA LYS A 247 -8.04 7.93 2.90
C LYS A 247 -9.50 7.53 2.72
N ASP A 248 -10.27 8.30 1.96
CA ASP A 248 -11.69 8.06 1.72
C ASP A 248 -11.87 6.80 0.86
N VAL A 249 -11.10 6.65 -0.22
CA VAL A 249 -11.05 5.40 -1.02
C VAL A 249 -10.63 4.20 -0.16
N THR A 250 -9.64 4.37 0.72
CA THR A 250 -9.22 3.30 1.64
C THR A 250 -10.33 2.90 2.60
N ARG A 251 -11.13 3.86 3.06
CA ARG A 251 -12.23 3.61 3.98
C ARG A 251 -13.42 2.97 3.26
N GLU A 252 -13.89 3.55 2.17
CA GLU A 252 -15.14 3.21 1.52
C GLU A 252 -15.03 2.00 0.60
N ILE A 253 -13.86 1.78 0.00
CA ILE A 253 -13.65 0.67 -0.92
C ILE A 253 -12.87 -0.44 -0.20
N HIS A 254 -11.61 -0.21 0.12
CA HIS A 254 -10.73 -1.28 0.60
C HIS A 254 -11.17 -1.85 1.96
N TYR A 255 -11.40 -0.98 2.95
CA TYR A 255 -11.79 -1.39 4.28
C TYR A 255 -13.21 -1.96 4.34
N GLU A 256 -14.19 -1.34 3.68
CA GLU A 256 -15.55 -1.89 3.65
C GLU A 256 -15.63 -3.23 2.91
N ASN A 257 -14.85 -3.45 1.85
CA ASN A 257 -14.75 -4.76 1.20
C ASN A 257 -14.22 -5.82 2.17
N TYR A 258 -13.13 -5.51 2.89
CA TYR A 258 -12.58 -6.39 3.92
C TYR A 258 -13.59 -6.66 5.05
N ARG A 259 -14.26 -5.61 5.52
CA ARG A 259 -15.28 -5.68 6.57
C ARG A 259 -16.48 -6.53 6.15
N ALA A 260 -16.98 -6.35 4.92
CA ALA A 260 -18.05 -7.16 4.36
C ALA A 260 -17.66 -8.64 4.30
N GLN A 261 -16.44 -8.97 3.86
CA GLN A 261 -15.92 -10.33 3.86
C GLN A 261 -15.83 -10.92 5.27
N CYS A 262 -15.33 -10.15 6.25
CA CYS A 262 -15.24 -10.59 7.64
C CYS A 262 -16.62 -10.88 8.24
N ILE A 263 -17.59 -9.99 8.04
CA ILE A 263 -18.97 -10.14 8.53
C ILE A 263 -19.66 -11.34 7.86
N GLN A 264 -19.47 -11.54 6.55
CA GLN A 264 -20.00 -12.70 5.85
C GLN A 264 -19.41 -14.01 6.41
N ASN A 265 -18.10 -14.06 6.61
CA ASN A 265 -17.42 -15.23 7.20
C ASN A 265 -17.91 -15.50 8.62
N MET A 266 -18.04 -14.47 9.46
CA MET A 266 -18.58 -14.59 10.82
C MET A 266 -20.03 -15.10 10.81
N THR A 267 -20.88 -14.53 9.95
CA THR A 267 -22.28 -14.95 9.80
C THR A 267 -22.37 -16.41 9.35
N ARG A 268 -21.52 -16.82 8.40
CA ARG A 268 -21.43 -18.21 7.94
C ARG A 268 -21.03 -19.16 9.07
N MET A 269 -20.04 -18.78 9.88
CA MET A 269 -19.61 -19.56 11.05
C MET A 269 -20.74 -19.72 12.07
N VAL A 270 -21.43 -18.63 12.42
CA VAL A 270 -22.56 -18.66 13.36
C VAL A 270 -23.71 -19.53 12.84
N VAL A 271 -24.02 -19.46 11.54
CA VAL A 271 -25.05 -20.31 10.91
C VAL A 271 -24.64 -21.79 10.95
N LEU A 272 -23.37 -22.10 10.67
CA LEU A 272 -22.85 -23.46 10.74
C LEU A 272 -22.87 -24.01 12.17
N GLU A 273 -22.49 -23.21 13.16
CA GLU A 273 -22.58 -23.59 14.57
C GLU A 273 -24.01 -23.84 15.01
N ARG A 274 -24.95 -22.95 14.65
CA ARG A 274 -26.39 -23.16 14.90
C ARG A 274 -26.85 -24.47 14.27
N LYS A 275 -26.49 -24.73 13.01
CA LYS A 275 -26.86 -25.98 12.32
C LYS A 275 -26.28 -27.22 13.01
N ARG A 276 -25.03 -27.18 13.50
CA ARG A 276 -24.46 -28.28 14.31
C ARG A 276 -25.25 -28.49 15.59
N ARG A 277 -25.56 -27.42 16.32
CA ARG A 277 -26.34 -27.47 17.57
C ARG A 277 -27.75 -28.04 17.34
N TRP A 278 -28.41 -27.65 16.25
CA TRP A 278 -29.71 -28.20 15.86
C TRP A 278 -29.64 -29.70 15.55
N VAL A 279 -28.59 -30.16 14.85
CA VAL A 279 -28.38 -31.58 14.55
C VAL A 279 -28.10 -32.38 15.83
N GLU A 280 -27.28 -31.84 16.75
CA GLU A 280 -27.02 -32.47 18.05
C GLU A 280 -28.29 -32.58 18.89
N LEU A 281 -29.09 -31.51 18.99
CA LEU A 281 -30.36 -31.50 19.71
C LEU A 281 -31.34 -32.54 19.13
N ARG A 282 -31.42 -32.65 17.80
CA ARG A 282 -32.29 -33.62 17.13
C ARG A 282 -31.87 -35.06 17.42
N LYS A 283 -30.57 -35.36 17.37
CA LYS A 283 -30.03 -36.68 17.75
C LYS A 283 -30.32 -37.01 19.22
N MET A 284 -30.22 -36.02 20.10
CA MET A 284 -30.49 -36.22 21.53
C MET A 284 -31.99 -36.46 21.80
N GLN A 285 -32.88 -35.80 21.05
CA GLN A 285 -34.32 -36.08 21.05
C GLN A 285 -34.65 -37.49 20.58
N GLU A 286 -34.06 -37.95 19.47
CA GLU A 286 -34.25 -39.32 18.97
C GLU A 286 -33.77 -40.38 20.00
N VAL A 287 -32.67 -40.10 20.70
CA VAL A 287 -32.18 -40.99 21.78
C VAL A 287 -33.14 -40.99 22.97
N LEU A 288 -33.67 -39.83 23.37
CA LEU A 288 -34.66 -39.72 24.45
C LEU A 288 -35.96 -40.46 24.11
N GLU A 289 -36.47 -40.34 22.89
CA GLU A 289 -37.64 -41.09 22.42
C GLU A 289 -37.40 -42.60 22.49
N ARG A 290 -36.26 -43.07 22.00
CA ARG A 290 -35.89 -44.51 22.10
C ARG A 290 -35.81 -45.01 23.53
N ILE A 291 -35.28 -44.20 24.46
CA ILE A 291 -35.22 -44.55 25.88
C ILE A 291 -36.64 -44.60 26.50
N GLN A 292 -37.51 -43.65 26.14
CA GLN A 292 -38.91 -43.66 26.59
C GLN A 292 -39.67 -44.88 26.06
N GLU A 293 -39.49 -45.24 24.78
CA GLU A 293 -40.07 -46.45 24.18
C GLU A 293 -39.60 -47.71 24.90
N GLN A 294 -38.30 -47.81 25.22
CA GLN A 294 -37.76 -48.95 25.99
C GLN A 294 -38.33 -49.04 27.40
N MET A 295 -38.51 -47.91 28.10
CA MET A 295 -39.15 -47.90 29.42
C MET A 295 -40.63 -48.30 29.36
N GLN A 296 -41.37 -47.85 28.35
CA GLN A 296 -42.78 -48.25 28.16
C GLN A 296 -42.92 -49.74 27.83
N HIS A 297 -42.00 -50.30 27.03
CA HIS A 297 -41.97 -51.73 26.75
C HIS A 297 -41.59 -52.56 28.00
N SER A 298 -40.67 -52.08 28.83
CA SER A 298 -40.28 -52.77 30.06
C SER A 298 -41.38 -52.77 31.13
N HIS A 299 -42.28 -51.78 31.14
CA HIS A 299 -43.47 -51.77 32.02
C HIS A 299 -44.63 -52.64 31.51
N ARG A 300 -44.70 -52.95 30.21
CA ARG A 300 -45.73 -53.87 29.66
C ARG A 300 -45.35 -55.35 29.73
N GLY A 301 -44.06 -55.67 29.90
CA GLY A 301 -43.56 -57.05 30.01
C GLY A 301 -43.47 -57.61 31.43
N GLY A 302 -43.85 -56.84 32.45
CA GLY A 302 -43.85 -57.25 33.86
C GLY A 302 -45.26 -57.41 34.42
N CYS A 303 -46.02 -58.37 33.90
CA CYS A 303 -47.22 -58.95 34.51
C CYS A 303 -47.18 -60.47 34.26
#